data_AF-A0A0D8HM72-F1
#
_entry.id   AF-A0A0D8HM72-F1
#
_cell.length_a   1.000
_cell.length_b   1.000
_cell.length_c   1.000
_cell.angle_alpha   90.00
_cell.angle_beta   90.00
_cell.angle_gamma   90.00
#
_symmetry.space_group_name_H-M   'P 1'
#
loop_
_entity.id
_entity.type
_entity.pdbx_description
1 polymer ?
#
loop_
_entity_poly.entity_id
_entity_poly.type
_entity_poly.pdbx_seq_one_letter_code
_entity_poly.pdbx_strand_id
1 'polypeptide(L)'
;MGMWSFLDSKRDFRDAMKKADIYPQDVNVHLVDQAAFDAVDTWVRHIESVLAIENVKAKIHKHYRDNEMQQHFAYTCLTRYAWIGEITQGRVPAINLKALVGLGGKERAQVVRYLHRVLRKALSKHKNPRAHAMRSMALDETLYATFTTITIPKNHTYNPEDRRCRQPHLRQYVKIIGAKTNARIVHIR
;
A
#
# COMPACT_ATOMS: atom_id res chain seq x y z
N MET A 1 -4.08 15.39 -2.81
CA MET A 1 -3.04 14.35 -2.69
C MET A 1 -3.40 13.18 -3.59
N GLY A 2 -2.46 12.69 -4.40
CA GLY A 2 -2.71 11.53 -5.28
C GLY A 2 -2.48 10.20 -4.55
N MET A 3 -3.06 9.11 -5.04
CA MET A 3 -2.96 7.76 -4.47
C MET A 3 -1.51 7.34 -4.12
N TRP A 4 -0.54 7.75 -4.94
CA TRP A 4 0.89 7.49 -4.73
C TRP A 4 1.47 8.08 -3.44
N SER A 5 0.98 9.22 -2.98
CA SER A 5 1.48 9.85 -1.75
C SER A 5 1.14 9.06 -0.49
N PHE A 6 0.05 8.29 -0.53
CA PHE A 6 -0.34 7.41 0.56
C PHE A 6 0.57 6.19 0.72
N LEU A 7 1.32 5.82 -0.32
CA LEU A 7 2.29 4.73 -0.23
C LEU A 7 3.52 5.11 0.60
N ASP A 8 3.80 6.40 0.76
CA ASP A 8 4.85 6.89 1.67
C ASP A 8 4.37 6.88 3.14
N SER A 9 3.06 6.81 3.40
CA SER A 9 2.48 6.90 4.75
C SER A 9 1.18 6.10 4.87
N LYS A 10 1.29 4.89 5.42
CA LYS A 10 0.14 4.00 5.67
C LYS A 10 -0.92 4.63 6.58
N ARG A 11 -0.50 5.48 7.53
CA ARG A 11 -1.40 6.19 8.45
C ARG A 11 -2.27 7.20 7.71
N ASP A 12 -1.66 7.99 6.82
CA ASP A 12 -2.41 8.97 6.00
C ASP A 12 -3.39 8.27 5.06
N PHE A 13 -3.01 7.11 4.51
CA PHE A 13 -3.93 6.28 3.72
C PHE A 13 -5.14 5.85 4.56
N ARG A 14 -4.91 5.24 5.73
CA ARG A 14 -5.96 4.80 6.64
C ARG A 14 -6.90 5.94 7.00
N ASP A 15 -6.36 7.09 7.38
CA ASP A 15 -7.16 8.24 7.83
C ASP A 15 -7.98 8.82 6.67
N ALA A 16 -7.41 8.88 5.46
CA ALA A 16 -8.14 9.27 4.26
C ALA A 16 -9.27 8.29 3.92
N MET A 17 -9.04 6.98 4.00
CA MET A 17 -10.07 5.97 3.71
C MET A 17 -11.18 5.96 4.76
N LYS A 18 -10.86 6.18 6.05
CA LYS A 18 -11.85 6.37 7.12
C LYS A 18 -12.71 7.61 6.89
N LYS A 19 -12.09 8.74 6.52
CA LYS A 19 -12.81 9.98 6.23
C LYS A 19 -13.74 9.85 5.03
N ALA A 20 -13.37 9.01 4.07
CA ALA A 20 -14.16 8.74 2.88
C ALA A 20 -15.30 7.72 3.10
N ASP A 21 -15.46 7.20 4.32
CA ASP A 21 -16.51 6.24 4.70
C ASP A 21 -16.59 4.99 3.79
N ILE A 22 -15.43 4.52 3.34
CA ILE A 22 -15.33 3.39 2.40
C ILE A 22 -15.52 2.03 3.11
N TYR A 23 -15.34 2.00 4.44
CA TYR A 23 -15.40 0.76 5.22
C TYR A 23 -16.79 0.54 5.82
N PRO A 24 -17.29 -0.71 5.86
CA PRO A 24 -18.57 -1.00 6.48
C PRO A 24 -18.56 -0.65 7.97
N GLN A 25 -19.63 0.00 8.43
CA GLN A 25 -19.78 0.48 9.81
C GLN A 25 -19.83 -0.66 10.85
N ASP A 26 -20.18 -1.87 10.41
CA ASP A 26 -20.32 -3.05 11.28
C ASP A 26 -19.00 -3.81 11.51
N VAL A 27 -17.90 -3.38 10.88
CA VAL A 27 -16.59 -4.04 11.00
C VAL A 27 -15.75 -3.38 12.09
N ASN A 28 -15.07 -4.20 12.89
CA ASN A 28 -14.16 -3.73 13.93
C ASN A 28 -13.09 -2.77 13.36
N VAL A 29 -12.94 -1.60 13.98
CA VAL A 29 -12.01 -0.54 13.57
C VAL A 29 -10.56 -1.03 13.43
N HIS A 30 -10.12 -2.01 14.24
CA HIS A 30 -8.77 -2.56 14.14
C HIS A 30 -8.57 -3.42 12.89
N LEU A 31 -9.61 -4.13 12.44
CA LEU A 31 -9.57 -4.91 11.20
C LEU A 31 -9.57 -3.98 9.97
N VAL A 32 -10.33 -2.89 10.05
CA VAL A 32 -10.31 -1.82 9.05
C VAL A 32 -8.91 -1.21 8.92
N ASP A 33 -8.26 -0.92 10.05
CA ASP A 33 -6.91 -0.35 10.07
C ASP A 33 -5.88 -1.31 9.49
N GLN A 34 -5.96 -2.59 9.86
CA GLN A 34 -5.07 -3.61 9.33
C GLN A 34 -5.24 -3.78 7.82
N ALA A 35 -6.49 -3.84 7.33
CA ALA A 35 -6.77 -3.94 5.90
C ALA A 35 -6.21 -2.75 5.11
N ALA A 36 -6.32 -1.54 5.65
CA ALA A 36 -5.74 -0.34 5.05
C ALA A 36 -4.21 -0.44 4.94
N PHE A 37 -3.55 -0.92 5.99
CA PHE A 37 -2.09 -1.07 6.01
C PHE A 37 -1.62 -2.19 5.07
N ASP A 38 -2.28 -3.34 5.08
CA ASP A 38 -1.99 -4.46 4.19
C ASP A 38 -2.14 -4.07 2.71
N ALA A 39 -3.15 -3.26 2.39
CA ALA A 39 -3.34 -2.73 1.04
C ALA A 39 -2.14 -1.89 0.58
N VAL A 40 -1.66 -0.97 1.43
CA VAL A 40 -0.47 -0.16 1.11
C VAL A 40 0.77 -1.03 0.97
N ASP A 41 0.99 -1.98 1.88
CA ASP A 41 2.12 -2.91 1.81
C ASP A 41 2.14 -3.75 0.53
N THR A 42 0.97 -4.23 0.12
CA THR A 42 0.82 -5.01 -1.10
C THR A 42 1.22 -4.18 -2.32
N TRP A 43 0.77 -2.92 -2.38
CA TRP A 43 1.13 -2.00 -3.45
C TRP A 43 2.62 -1.65 -3.46
N VAL A 44 3.20 -1.37 -2.29
CA VAL A 44 4.62 -1.08 -2.12
C VAL A 44 5.47 -2.26 -2.62
N ARG A 45 5.21 -3.48 -2.12
CA ARG A 45 5.92 -4.69 -2.56
C ARG A 45 5.77 -4.96 -4.04
N HIS A 46 4.58 -4.71 -4.59
CA HIS A 46 4.34 -4.85 -6.03
C HIS A 46 5.24 -3.89 -6.83
N ILE A 47 5.25 -2.60 -6.48
CA ILE A 47 6.08 -1.60 -7.17
C ILE A 47 7.56 -1.98 -7.08
N GLU A 48 8.06 -2.31 -5.89
CA GLU A 48 9.44 -2.73 -5.68
C GLU A 48 9.80 -3.96 -6.53
N SER A 49 8.90 -4.95 -6.58
CA SER A 49 9.06 -6.15 -7.41
C SER A 49 9.12 -5.81 -8.90
N VAL A 50 8.25 -4.91 -9.37
CA VAL A 50 8.28 -4.45 -10.77
C VAL A 50 9.59 -3.75 -11.10
N LEU A 51 10.06 -2.86 -10.22
CA LEU A 51 11.34 -2.16 -10.41
C LEU A 51 12.53 -3.13 -10.47
N ALA A 52 12.50 -4.19 -9.66
CA ALA A 52 13.51 -5.23 -9.64
C ALA A 52 13.47 -6.12 -10.90
N ILE A 53 12.31 -6.69 -11.24
CA ILE A 53 12.12 -7.56 -12.43
C ILE A 53 12.52 -6.82 -13.71
N GLU A 54 12.13 -5.56 -13.83
CA GLU A 54 12.47 -4.73 -15.00
C GLU A 54 13.87 -4.13 -14.93
N ASN A 55 14.66 -4.46 -13.89
CA ASN A 55 16.04 -4.00 -13.70
C ASN A 55 16.16 -2.48 -13.85
N VAL A 56 15.21 -1.72 -13.28
CA VAL A 56 15.12 -0.26 -13.50
C VAL A 56 16.38 0.45 -13.01
N LYS A 57 16.92 0.07 -11.84
CA LYS A 57 18.16 0.65 -11.32
C LYS A 57 19.35 0.38 -12.24
N ALA A 58 19.48 -0.82 -12.80
CA ALA A 58 20.55 -1.14 -13.76
C ALA A 58 20.40 -0.37 -15.07
N LYS A 59 19.17 -0.17 -15.57
CA LYS A 59 18.89 0.68 -16.74
C LYS A 59 19.27 2.13 -16.49
N ILE A 60 19.03 2.66 -15.27
CA ILE A 60 19.46 4.01 -14.88
C ILE A 60 20.99 4.08 -14.85
N HIS A 61 21.65 3.15 -14.17
CA HIS A 61 23.10 3.08 -14.08
C HIS A 61 23.76 3.07 -15.47
N LYS A 62 23.27 2.21 -16.37
CA LYS A 62 23.80 2.12 -17.73
C LYS A 62 23.58 3.39 -18.54
N HIS A 63 22.43 4.06 -18.38
CA HIS A 63 22.09 5.25 -19.17
C HIS A 63 22.86 6.50 -18.72
N TYR A 64 23.16 6.63 -17.42
CA TYR A 64 23.86 7.78 -16.84
C TYR A 64 25.26 7.42 -16.32
N ARG A 65 25.90 6.39 -16.90
CA ARG A 65 27.19 5.86 -16.42
C ARG A 65 28.25 6.95 -16.23
N ASP A 66 28.28 7.92 -17.13
CA ASP A 66 29.27 9.00 -17.15
C ASP A 66 28.73 10.32 -16.56
N ASN A 67 27.50 10.32 -16.02
CA ASN A 67 26.88 11.50 -15.41
C ASN A 67 26.33 11.17 -14.02
N GLU A 68 27.21 11.25 -13.03
CA GLU A 68 26.92 10.91 -11.63
C GLU A 68 25.77 11.75 -11.06
N MET A 69 25.69 13.05 -11.38
CA MET A 69 24.64 13.93 -10.86
C MET A 69 23.25 13.55 -11.39
N GLN A 70 23.14 13.24 -12.68
CA GLN A 70 21.88 12.75 -13.26
C GLN A 70 21.51 11.36 -12.74
N GLN A 71 22.51 10.49 -12.56
CA GLN A 71 22.32 9.17 -11.97
C GLN A 71 21.82 9.26 -10.52
N HIS A 72 22.45 10.08 -9.68
CA HIS A 72 22.04 10.29 -8.31
C HIS A 72 20.63 10.89 -8.25
N PHE A 73 20.34 11.91 -9.08
CA PHE A 73 19.00 12.47 -9.17
C PHE A 73 17.97 11.41 -9.56
N ALA A 74 18.29 10.55 -10.53
CA ALA A 74 17.41 9.47 -10.94
C ALA A 74 17.14 8.46 -9.82
N TYR A 75 18.14 8.08 -9.03
CA TYR A 75 17.93 7.22 -7.86
C TYR A 75 17.13 7.89 -6.76
N THR A 76 17.38 9.18 -6.51
CA THR A 76 16.61 9.98 -5.56
C THR A 76 15.14 10.01 -5.94
N CYS A 77 14.81 10.17 -7.22
CA CYS A 77 13.43 10.12 -7.72
C CYS A 77 12.71 8.80 -7.40
N LEU A 78 13.43 7.71 -7.14
CA LEU A 78 12.87 6.40 -6.81
C LEU A 78 12.73 6.13 -5.31
N THR A 79 13.22 7.01 -4.42
CA THR A 79 13.19 6.75 -2.97
C THR A 79 11.83 6.99 -2.34
N ARG A 80 10.96 7.78 -2.99
CA ARG A 80 9.61 8.07 -2.53
C ARG A 80 8.58 7.71 -3.59
N TYR A 81 7.52 7.02 -3.17
CA TYR A 81 6.43 6.61 -4.03
C TYR A 81 5.64 7.82 -4.55
N ALA A 82 5.54 8.89 -3.75
CA ALA A 82 4.96 10.15 -4.21
C ALA A 82 5.66 10.68 -5.48
N TRP A 83 7.00 10.67 -5.50
CA TRP A 83 7.79 11.15 -6.63
C TRP A 83 7.70 10.22 -7.85
N ILE A 84 7.68 8.90 -7.62
CA ILE A 84 7.38 7.92 -8.67
C ILE A 84 6.03 8.25 -9.31
N GLY A 85 5.00 8.52 -8.48
CA GLY A 85 3.68 8.94 -8.95
C GLY A 85 3.71 10.19 -9.81
N GLU A 86 4.39 11.24 -9.37
CA GLU A 86 4.55 12.48 -10.17
C GLU A 86 5.24 12.21 -11.51
N ILE A 87 6.30 11.40 -11.52
CA ILE A 87 7.02 11.03 -12.75
C ILE A 87 6.13 10.22 -13.69
N THR A 88 5.31 9.28 -13.18
CA THR A 88 4.36 8.53 -14.03
C THR A 88 3.29 9.42 -14.65
N GLN A 89 3.03 10.60 -14.08
CA GLN A 89 2.16 11.64 -14.64
C GLN A 89 2.91 12.63 -15.55
N GLY A 90 4.21 12.41 -15.79
CA GLY A 90 5.06 13.28 -16.61
C GLY A 90 5.48 14.58 -15.90
N ARG A 91 5.27 14.68 -14.58
CA ARG A 91 5.64 15.86 -13.78
C ARG A 91 7.04 15.70 -13.20
N VAL A 92 7.76 16.81 -13.06
CA VAL A 92 9.09 16.83 -12.44
C VAL A 92 8.91 16.98 -10.92
N PRO A 93 9.42 16.04 -10.11
CA PRO A 93 9.27 16.16 -8.67
C PRO A 93 10.02 17.36 -8.09
N ALA A 94 9.38 18.03 -7.14
CA ALA A 94 9.96 19.15 -6.41
C ALA A 94 10.95 18.65 -5.33
N ILE A 95 12.08 18.09 -5.78
CA ILE A 95 13.13 17.58 -4.91
C ILE A 95 14.09 18.72 -4.59
N ASN A 96 14.06 19.15 -3.33
CA ASN A 96 14.96 20.16 -2.81
C ASN A 96 16.01 19.49 -1.92
N LEU A 97 17.11 19.03 -2.53
CA LEU A 97 18.21 18.40 -1.81
C LEU A 97 19.49 19.21 -2.02
N LYS A 98 20.15 19.54 -0.91
CA LYS A 98 21.45 20.24 -0.87
C LYS A 98 22.53 19.53 -1.71
N ALA A 99 22.45 18.20 -1.83
CA ALA A 99 23.38 17.38 -2.62
C ALA A 99 23.15 17.46 -4.15
N LEU A 100 22.04 18.04 -4.61
CA LEU A 100 21.70 18.18 -6.03
C LEU A 100 21.74 19.64 -6.51
N VAL A 101 22.38 20.50 -5.71
CA VAL A 101 22.67 21.91 -6.01
C VAL A 101 23.73 21.92 -7.12
N GLY A 102 23.28 21.87 -8.36
CA GLY A 102 24.15 21.78 -9.53
C GLY A 102 23.42 21.23 -10.75
N LEU A 103 22.40 20.38 -10.55
CA LEU A 103 21.61 19.86 -11.67
C LEU A 103 20.56 20.88 -12.10
N GLY A 104 20.69 21.39 -13.33
CA GLY A 104 19.82 22.41 -13.89
C GLY A 104 18.40 21.91 -14.16
N GLY A 105 17.43 22.83 -14.29
CA GLY A 105 16.03 22.47 -14.56
C GLY A 105 15.83 21.65 -15.85
N LYS A 106 16.60 21.97 -16.91
CA LYS A 106 16.57 21.24 -18.19
C LYS A 106 17.05 19.79 -18.05
N GLU A 107 18.12 19.58 -17.29
CA GLU A 107 18.68 18.24 -17.03
C GLU A 107 17.73 17.41 -16.18
N ARG A 108 17.16 17.99 -15.12
CA ARG A 108 16.10 17.35 -14.32
C ARG A 108 14.93 16.89 -15.20
N ALA A 109 14.47 17.74 -16.11
CA ALA A 109 13.40 17.40 -17.04
C ALA A 109 13.80 16.31 -18.06
N GLN A 110 15.07 16.24 -18.47
CA GLN A 110 15.56 15.13 -19.31
C GLN A 110 15.54 13.80 -18.53
N VAL A 111 16.04 13.80 -17.30
CA VAL A 111 16.02 12.61 -16.43
C VAL A 111 14.59 12.13 -16.19
N VAL A 112 13.68 13.03 -15.84
CA VAL A 112 12.27 12.69 -15.62
C VAL A 112 11.61 12.16 -16.88
N ARG A 113 11.90 12.70 -18.07
CA ARG A 113 11.36 12.16 -19.33
C ARG A 113 11.84 10.73 -19.59
N TYR A 114 13.10 10.45 -19.32
CA TYR A 114 13.64 9.09 -19.41
C TYR A 114 12.95 8.16 -18.40
N LEU A 115 12.91 8.55 -17.12
CA LEU A 115 12.27 7.77 -16.06
C LEU A 115 10.79 7.54 -16.33
N HIS A 116 10.05 8.55 -16.81
CA HIS A 116 8.64 8.41 -17.18
C HIS A 116 8.45 7.28 -18.20
N ARG A 117 9.28 7.24 -19.25
CA ARG A 117 9.22 6.18 -20.26
C ARG A 117 9.54 4.80 -19.67
N VAL A 118 10.59 4.71 -18.87
CA VAL A 118 11.02 3.44 -18.25
C VAL A 118 9.98 2.92 -17.27
N LEU A 119 9.51 3.77 -16.35
CA LEU A 119 8.53 3.43 -15.31
C LEU A 119 7.17 3.12 -15.91
N ARG A 120 6.69 3.92 -16.88
CA ARG A 120 5.41 3.65 -17.56
C ARG A 120 5.43 2.28 -18.24
N LYS A 121 6.51 1.97 -18.98
CA LYS A 121 6.67 0.66 -19.64
C LYS A 121 6.79 -0.48 -18.63
N ALA A 122 7.51 -0.28 -17.52
CA ALA A 122 7.66 -1.27 -16.48
C ALA A 122 6.30 -1.57 -15.82
N LEU A 123 5.62 -0.55 -15.30
CA LEU A 123 4.34 -0.69 -14.59
C LEU A 123 3.21 -1.17 -15.50
N SER A 124 3.19 -0.80 -16.80
CA SER A 124 2.14 -1.25 -17.71
C SER A 124 2.21 -2.74 -18.09
N LYS A 125 3.39 -3.35 -17.98
CA LYS A 125 3.58 -4.78 -18.32
C LYS A 125 3.03 -5.70 -17.23
N HIS A 126 3.04 -5.24 -15.98
CA HIS A 126 2.66 -6.03 -14.83
C HIS A 126 1.24 -5.65 -14.42
N LYS A 127 0.40 -6.64 -14.18
CA LYS A 127 -0.97 -6.38 -13.72
C LYS A 127 -0.92 -5.84 -12.30
N ASN A 128 -1.66 -4.77 -12.05
CA ASN A 128 -1.84 -4.23 -10.70
C ASN A 128 -2.37 -5.32 -9.76
N PRO A 129 -1.92 -5.35 -8.50
CA PRO A 129 -2.43 -6.28 -7.51
C PRO A 129 -3.92 -6.02 -7.32
N ARG A 130 -4.73 -7.07 -7.46
CA ARG A 130 -6.15 -7.01 -7.09
C ARG A 130 -6.23 -7.28 -5.60
N ALA A 131 -6.59 -6.27 -4.82
CA ALA A 131 -7.08 -6.50 -3.48
C ALA A 131 -8.43 -7.20 -3.61
N HIS A 132 -8.46 -8.52 -3.47
CA HIS A 132 -9.72 -9.22 -3.30
C HIS A 132 -10.25 -8.86 -1.91
N ALA A 133 -11.41 -8.20 -1.85
CA ALA A 133 -12.03 -7.72 -0.61
C ALA A 133 -12.24 -8.79 0.49
N MET A 134 -12.02 -10.07 0.17
CA MET A 134 -12.16 -11.20 1.10
C MET A 134 -10.83 -11.84 1.56
N ARG A 135 -9.66 -11.41 1.07
CA ARG A 135 -8.37 -12.09 1.36
C ARG A 135 -7.24 -11.06 1.52
N SER A 136 -6.99 -10.63 2.75
CA SER A 136 -5.69 -10.06 3.12
C SER A 136 -4.65 -11.19 3.07
N MET A 137 -3.42 -10.91 2.63
CA MET A 137 -2.33 -11.91 2.70
C MET A 137 -1.91 -12.22 4.15
N ALA A 138 -2.28 -11.40 5.14
CA ALA A 138 -2.17 -11.76 6.56
C ALA A 138 -3.24 -12.82 6.97
N LEU A 139 -4.27 -13.01 6.14
CA LEU A 139 -5.34 -14.00 6.31
C LEU A 139 -5.04 -15.35 5.63
N ASP A 140 -3.98 -15.45 4.82
CA ASP A 140 -3.60 -16.73 4.20
C ASP A 140 -3.11 -17.76 5.24
N GLU A 141 -2.66 -17.30 6.42
CA GLU A 141 -2.30 -18.20 7.55
C GLU A 141 -3.31 -18.17 8.71
N THR A 142 -4.26 -17.23 8.72
CA THR A 142 -5.28 -17.14 9.77
C THR A 142 -6.69 -17.01 9.17
N LEU A 143 -7.37 -18.15 9.07
CA LEU A 143 -8.81 -18.17 8.85
C LEU A 143 -9.51 -17.68 10.13
N TYR A 144 -9.94 -16.42 10.15
CA TYR A 144 -10.96 -16.00 11.12
C TYR A 144 -12.27 -16.69 10.74
N ALA A 145 -12.64 -17.75 11.46
CA ALA A 145 -13.96 -18.34 11.32
C ALA A 145 -14.95 -17.51 12.14
N THR A 146 -15.98 -17.03 11.45
CA THR A 146 -17.30 -16.59 11.92
C THR A 146 -17.43 -15.89 13.29
N PHE A 147 -18.04 -14.70 13.23
CA PHE A 147 -18.54 -13.95 14.39
C PHE A 147 -19.42 -14.86 15.27
N THR A 148 -19.03 -15.05 16.53
CA THR A 148 -19.99 -15.57 17.52
C THR A 148 -20.61 -14.37 18.22
N THR A 149 -21.85 -14.10 17.85
CA THR A 149 -22.69 -13.09 18.49
C THR A 149 -23.30 -13.72 19.74
N ILE A 150 -22.76 -13.42 20.92
CA ILE A 150 -23.38 -13.87 22.17
C ILE A 150 -24.27 -12.74 22.68
N THR A 151 -25.57 -13.02 22.78
CA THR A 151 -26.54 -12.15 23.47
C THR A 151 -26.15 -12.06 24.94
N ILE A 152 -25.85 -10.84 25.40
CA ILE A 152 -25.55 -10.59 26.80
C ILE A 152 -26.86 -10.70 27.60
N PRO A 153 -26.93 -11.49 28.69
CA PRO A 153 -28.14 -11.56 29.51
C PRO A 153 -28.51 -10.17 30.05
N LYS A 154 -29.82 -9.90 30.12
CA LYS A 154 -30.44 -8.58 30.37
C LYS A 154 -29.98 -7.84 31.66
N ASN A 155 -29.21 -8.49 32.52
CA ASN A 155 -28.78 -7.97 33.82
C ASN A 155 -27.31 -7.50 33.84
N HIS A 156 -26.66 -7.31 32.69
CA HIS A 156 -25.32 -6.75 32.64
C HIS A 156 -25.36 -5.24 32.90
N THR A 157 -24.74 -4.79 33.97
CA THR A 157 -24.64 -3.37 34.34
C THR A 157 -23.67 -2.65 33.40
N TYR A 158 -24.24 -1.77 32.59
CA TYR A 158 -23.54 -0.89 31.65
C TYR A 158 -22.64 0.09 32.40
N ASN A 159 -21.33 0.08 32.11
CA ASN A 159 -20.40 1.11 32.55
C ASN A 159 -20.24 2.15 31.42
N PRO A 160 -20.77 3.39 31.59
CA PRO A 160 -20.82 4.39 30.52
C PRO A 160 -19.46 4.91 30.05
N GLU A 161 -18.37 4.63 30.77
CA GLU A 161 -17.02 5.09 30.39
C GLU A 161 -16.26 4.12 29.47
N ASP A 162 -16.75 2.89 29.26
CA ASP A 162 -16.08 1.90 28.43
C ASP A 162 -16.46 2.06 26.95
N ARG A 163 -15.60 2.74 26.18
CA ARG A 163 -15.80 3.02 24.74
C ARG A 163 -15.93 1.77 23.85
N ARG A 164 -15.70 0.57 24.40
CA ARG A 164 -15.84 -0.73 23.70
C ARG A 164 -17.29 -1.20 23.55
N CYS A 165 -18.24 -0.56 24.24
CA CYS A 165 -19.65 -0.99 24.27
C CYS A 165 -20.57 0.03 23.60
N ARG A 166 -20.49 0.18 22.27
CA ARG A 166 -21.46 1.00 21.50
C ARG A 166 -22.81 0.30 21.26
N GLN A 167 -22.95 -0.97 21.62
CA GLN A 167 -24.22 -1.70 21.60
C GLN A 167 -24.38 -2.50 22.91
N PRO A 168 -25.37 -2.20 23.76
CA PRO A 168 -25.44 -2.71 25.14
C PRO A 168 -25.79 -4.21 25.28
N HIS A 169 -26.10 -4.91 24.18
CA HIS A 169 -26.60 -6.29 24.20
C HIS A 169 -25.73 -7.29 23.40
N LEU A 170 -24.61 -6.82 22.83
CA LEU A 170 -23.82 -7.60 21.88
C LEU A 170 -22.34 -7.57 22.26
N ARG A 171 -21.82 -8.73 22.70
CA ARG A 171 -20.37 -8.95 22.83
C ARG A 171 -19.87 -9.67 21.58
N GLN A 172 -18.92 -9.05 20.90
CA GLN A 172 -18.28 -9.59 19.71
C GLN A 172 -16.94 -10.22 20.11
N TYR A 173 -16.80 -11.53 19.91
CA TYR A 173 -15.54 -12.25 20.09
C TYR A 173 -14.95 -12.63 18.74
N VAL A 174 -13.65 -12.43 18.58
CA VAL A 174 -12.89 -12.90 17.43
C VAL A 174 -12.18 -14.19 17.86
N LYS A 175 -12.59 -15.33 17.29
CA LYS A 175 -11.91 -16.61 17.51
C LYS A 175 -10.83 -16.79 16.43
N ILE A 176 -9.58 -16.77 16.85
CA ILE A 176 -8.43 -17.10 16.00
C ILE A 176 -8.40 -18.62 15.88
N ILE A 177 -8.70 -19.17 14.71
CA ILE A 177 -8.51 -20.59 14.41
C ILE A 177 -7.24 -20.66 13.54
N GLY A 178 -6.19 -21.29 14.07
CA GLY A 178 -4.89 -21.40 13.40
C GLY A 178 -4.95 -22.09 12.02
N ALA A 179 -3.84 -21.98 11.29
CA ALA A 179 -3.69 -22.39 9.90
C ALA A 179 -4.25 -23.80 9.59
N LYS A 180 -5.08 -23.91 8.53
CA LYS A 180 -5.39 -25.20 7.91
C LYS A 180 -4.25 -25.59 6.98
N THR A 181 -3.74 -26.80 7.14
CA THR A 181 -2.77 -27.42 6.23
C THR A 181 -3.34 -27.53 4.82
N ASN A 182 -2.52 -27.14 3.84
CA ASN A 182 -2.83 -27.06 2.41
C ASN A 182 -3.45 -28.34 1.83
N ALA A 183 -4.76 -28.33 1.55
CA ALA A 183 -5.37 -29.29 0.64
C ALA A 183 -5.49 -28.64 -0.75
N ARG A 184 -4.70 -29.16 -1.71
CA ARG A 184 -4.76 -28.81 -3.13
C ARG A 184 -6.18 -29.00 -3.67
N ILE A 185 -6.79 -27.95 -4.21
CA ILE A 185 -7.99 -28.07 -5.04
C ILE A 185 -7.54 -28.60 -6.42
N VAL A 186 -7.89 -29.84 -6.69
CA VAL A 186 -7.70 -30.52 -7.97
C VAL A 186 -8.75 -30.01 -8.96
N HIS A 187 -8.30 -29.64 -10.16
CA HIS A 187 -9.17 -29.33 -11.31
C HIS A 187 -10.05 -30.54 -11.64
N ILE A 188 -11.36 -30.31 -11.77
CA ILE A 188 -12.25 -31.22 -12.51
C ILE A 188 -12.93 -30.40 -13.61
N ARG A 189 -13.00 -31.04 -14.79
CA ARG A 189 -13.30 -30.53 -16.14
C ARG A 189 -14.54 -29.66 -16.26
#